data_AF-A0A9C7QJ36-F1
#
_entry.id   AF-A0A9C7QJ36-F1
#
_cell.length_a   1.000
_cell.length_b   1.000
_cell.length_c   1.000
_cell.angle_alpha   90.00
_cell.angle_beta   90.00
_cell.angle_gamma   90.00
#
_symmetry.space_group_name_H-M   'P 1'
#
loop_
_entity.id
_entity.type
_entity.pdbx_description
1 polymer ?
#
loop_
_entity_poly.entity_id
_entity_poly.type
_entity_poly.pdbx_seq_one_letter_code
_entity_poly.pdbx_strand_id
1 'polypeptide(L)'
;MSRFYDFNALELMEMAPISIFSRNKNTEIFLDDQLLEQERRHCLSVHIFCRKLERFEEEFNSNKSSRNRLVKFLESQECDFIYDIAKEWSSYNFQKVPQSTTYTYLKTLVEHINELKSKFGIMSYATYHNNYIHNLITTINENLVNINYDLSLITSTKRNWNLYRTEFGLILANGIRKVLLIDKLEHLKNKDLKPGLIFFITTPVSQDVLQDLFSRHQPYIMIYRNEKGIIKTVEPLHLLTDALYEIISLASNIKNKDSMFFEPKNKLTSIIEELFELQNLFEEYMRQSFMQVRLSERNTQYIYNKIRSLKHQANHLEFGNTEKIRTLAFKLGVLADSFNNYDVKSKTIDLLPNTIFTGIQNITSNSNLYRVKNDILFYENNLTASLLTWLKASLELKKFMVVQEDQIANGRSDISIFSSGVRVCIIESKLIQEHSTEVPIKSVITKGIFQLYTKYSDSVAQSFIVPPDLYLVLFCFDHKFVNIRKHTESALEDYQKENRNIKLEMMHSTHHQTIRFSLRESGGIFADKVVYINLTIANLRTKDKN
;
A
#
# COMPACT_ATOMS: atom_id res chain seq x y z
N MET A 1 33.36 -8.79 3.41
CA MET A 1 32.43 -9.50 4.30
C MET A 1 31.66 -8.48 5.11
N SER A 2 30.48 -8.06 4.63
CA SER A 2 29.65 -7.02 5.26
C SER A 2 28.66 -7.66 6.24
N ARG A 3 28.92 -7.51 7.54
CA ARG A 3 27.90 -7.71 8.57
C ARG A 3 26.94 -6.52 8.52
N PHE A 4 25.67 -6.81 8.22
CA PHE A 4 24.58 -5.85 8.35
C PHE A 4 24.41 -5.50 9.83
N TYR A 5 24.49 -4.22 10.17
CA TYR A 5 24.15 -3.72 11.50
C TYR A 5 22.62 -3.71 11.63
N ASP A 6 22.07 -4.83 12.11
CA ASP A 6 20.84 -4.84 12.90
C ASP A 6 21.14 -4.06 14.18
N PHE A 7 20.23 -3.20 14.67
CA PHE A 7 20.36 -2.70 16.04
C PHE A 7 20.49 -3.93 16.94
N ASN A 8 21.57 -4.01 17.71
CA ASN A 8 22.01 -5.25 18.37
C ASN A 8 20.83 -5.93 19.08
N ALA A 9 20.36 -7.07 18.57
CA ALA A 9 19.38 -7.91 19.26
C ALA A 9 19.84 -8.23 20.70
N LEU A 10 21.16 -8.27 20.91
CA LEU A 10 21.81 -8.37 22.22
C LEU A 10 21.53 -7.18 23.14
N GLU A 11 21.63 -5.93 22.66
CA GLU A 11 21.37 -4.73 23.47
C GLU A 11 19.90 -4.69 23.92
N LEU A 12 18.96 -4.94 23.01
CA LEU A 12 17.53 -5.03 23.36
C LEU A 12 17.23 -6.17 24.34
N MET A 13 17.95 -7.30 24.27
CA MET A 13 17.79 -8.43 25.21
C MET A 13 18.33 -8.13 26.62
N GLU A 14 19.24 -7.16 26.75
CA GLU A 14 19.88 -6.74 27.99
C GLU A 14 19.18 -5.54 28.65
N MET A 15 18.30 -4.84 27.92
CA MET A 15 17.55 -3.71 28.47
C MET A 15 16.66 -4.11 29.67
N ALA A 16 16.63 -3.23 30.66
CA ALA A 16 15.71 -3.33 31.80
C ALA A 16 14.24 -3.21 31.34
N PRO A 17 13.29 -3.78 32.10
CA PRO A 17 11.86 -3.56 31.88
C PRO A 17 11.51 -2.07 31.76
N ILE A 18 10.42 -1.79 31.05
CA ILE A 18 9.87 -0.46 30.83
C ILE A 18 8.57 -0.30 31.63
N SER A 19 8.19 0.95 31.90
CA SER A 19 6.86 1.28 32.43
C SER A 19 5.78 0.91 31.40
N ILE A 20 4.65 0.40 31.91
CA ILE A 20 3.44 0.19 31.10
C ILE A 20 2.57 1.43 31.26
N PHE A 21 2.02 1.94 30.16
CA PHE A 21 1.15 3.10 30.18
C PHE A 21 -0.14 2.83 30.98
N SER A 22 -0.49 3.71 31.91
CA SER A 22 -1.70 3.56 32.72
C SER A 22 -2.94 3.99 31.95
N ARG A 23 -3.71 3.01 31.48
CA ARG A 23 -4.89 3.25 30.63
C ARG A 23 -6.11 3.75 31.38
N ASN A 24 -6.90 4.60 30.73
CA ASN A 24 -8.24 5.00 31.16
C ASN A 24 -9.24 4.73 30.03
N LYS A 25 -9.81 3.53 30.04
CA LYS A 25 -10.73 3.05 28.99
C LYS A 25 -11.91 4.00 28.72
N ASN A 26 -12.46 4.63 29.76
CA ASN A 26 -13.59 5.55 29.60
C ASN A 26 -13.18 6.83 28.86
N THR A 27 -11.98 7.35 29.14
CA THR A 27 -11.43 8.53 28.46
C THR A 27 -11.05 8.21 27.01
N GLU A 28 -10.49 7.03 26.77
CA GLU A 28 -10.18 6.53 25.43
C GLU A 28 -11.42 6.40 24.55
N ILE A 29 -12.49 5.76 25.05
CA ILE A 29 -13.76 5.60 24.31
C ILE A 29 -14.40 6.96 24.05
N PHE A 30 -14.42 7.85 25.04
CA PHE A 30 -14.93 9.20 24.86
C PHE A 30 -14.19 9.97 23.76
N LEU A 31 -12.86 9.85 23.69
CA LEU A 31 -12.06 10.45 22.63
C LEU A 31 -12.42 9.87 21.26
N ASP A 32 -12.63 8.57 21.17
CA ASP A 32 -13.06 7.91 19.93
C ASP A 32 -14.44 8.42 19.46
N ASP A 33 -15.41 8.53 20.37
CA ASP A 33 -16.74 9.06 20.07
C ASP A 33 -16.66 10.51 19.55
N GLN A 34 -15.83 11.35 20.16
CA GLN A 34 -15.64 12.73 19.72
C GLN A 34 -14.96 12.83 18.34
N LEU A 35 -14.03 11.92 18.02
CA LEU A 35 -13.41 11.88 16.68
C LEU A 35 -14.43 11.48 15.60
N LEU A 36 -15.37 10.59 15.93
CA LEU A 36 -16.45 10.18 15.05
C LEU A 36 -17.45 11.31 14.79
N GLU A 37 -17.85 12.06 15.83
CA GLU A 37 -18.75 13.21 15.70
C GLU A 37 -18.17 14.33 14.81
N GLN A 38 -16.84 14.42 14.71
CA GLN A 38 -16.14 15.39 13.88
C GLN A 38 -15.94 14.91 12.42
N GLU A 39 -16.55 13.79 12.01
CA GLU A 39 -16.37 13.13 10.70
C GLU A 39 -14.90 12.84 10.35
N ARG A 40 -14.04 12.70 11.35
CA ARG A 40 -12.62 12.44 11.14
C ARG A 40 -12.41 10.96 10.84
N ARG A 41 -11.40 10.70 9.99
CA ARG A 41 -10.97 9.39 9.45
C ARG A 41 -11.46 8.19 10.30
N HIS A 42 -12.41 7.42 9.76
CA HIS A 42 -13.04 6.24 10.40
C HIS A 42 -12.09 5.07 10.77
N CYS A 43 -10.78 5.27 10.67
CA CYS A 43 -9.74 4.24 10.81
C CYS A 43 -8.74 4.49 11.95
N LEU A 44 -8.98 5.48 12.82
CA LEU A 44 -8.10 5.86 13.92
C LEU A 44 -8.87 5.85 15.25
N SER A 45 -8.35 5.16 16.26
CA SER A 45 -8.96 5.07 17.59
C SER A 45 -7.89 5.08 18.68
N VAL A 46 -8.05 5.99 19.63
CA VAL A 46 -7.24 6.15 20.83
C VAL A 46 -7.34 4.89 21.69
N HIS A 47 -8.53 4.32 21.87
CA HIS A 47 -8.71 3.07 22.62
C HIS A 47 -7.87 1.92 22.03
N ILE A 48 -7.92 1.79 20.70
CA ILE A 48 -7.25 0.74 19.95
C ILE A 48 -5.73 0.93 20.03
N PHE A 49 -5.25 2.16 19.85
CA PHE A 49 -3.84 2.47 19.96
C PHE A 49 -3.29 2.19 21.36
N CYS A 50 -3.94 2.68 22.42
CA CYS A 50 -3.50 2.46 23.79
C CYS A 50 -3.48 0.98 24.16
N ARG A 51 -4.44 0.21 23.65
CA ARG A 51 -4.48 -1.25 23.82
C ARG A 51 -3.31 -1.96 23.12
N LYS A 52 -2.95 -1.54 21.90
CA LYS A 52 -1.77 -2.07 21.20
C LYS A 52 -0.48 -1.70 21.92
N LEU A 53 -0.36 -0.46 22.39
CA LEU A 53 0.80 0.04 23.12
C LEU A 53 1.02 -0.80 24.39
N GLU A 54 -0.01 -0.96 25.23
CA GLU A 54 0.02 -1.79 26.44
C GLU A 54 0.46 -3.23 26.12
N ARG A 55 -0.15 -3.86 25.10
CA ARG A 55 0.23 -5.22 24.68
C ARG A 55 1.72 -5.31 24.32
N PHE A 56 2.25 -4.35 23.56
CA PHE A 56 3.65 -4.38 23.15
C PHE A 56 4.61 -4.07 24.30
N GLU A 57 4.20 -3.28 25.28
CA GLU A 57 4.96 -3.04 26.51
C GLU A 57 5.01 -4.28 27.41
N GLU A 58 3.88 -4.97 27.57
CA GLU A 58 3.81 -6.26 28.27
C GLU A 58 4.69 -7.31 27.59
N GLU A 59 4.61 -7.42 26.25
CA GLU A 59 5.46 -8.32 25.47
C GLU A 59 6.94 -7.96 25.59
N PHE A 60 7.29 -6.67 25.62
CA PHE A 60 8.67 -6.21 25.81
C PHE A 60 9.22 -6.65 27.18
N ASN A 61 8.39 -6.52 28.22
CA ASN A 61 8.77 -6.86 29.60
C ASN A 61 8.83 -8.38 29.84
N SER A 62 7.91 -9.14 29.26
CA SER A 62 7.76 -10.59 29.48
C SER A 62 8.59 -11.45 28.54
N ASN A 63 8.87 -11.00 27.31
CA ASN A 63 9.52 -11.83 26.29
C ASN A 63 10.61 -11.07 25.53
N LYS A 64 11.87 -11.38 25.87
CA LYS A 64 13.07 -10.80 25.25
C LYS A 64 13.08 -10.91 23.71
N SER A 65 12.55 -11.99 23.15
CA SER A 65 12.52 -12.19 21.68
C SER A 65 11.48 -11.31 20.97
N SER A 66 10.49 -10.79 21.70
CA SER A 66 9.41 -9.95 21.19
C SER A 66 9.65 -8.46 21.39
N ARG A 67 10.73 -8.06 22.08
CA ARG A 67 11.06 -6.65 22.36
C ARG A 67 11.12 -5.76 21.13
N ASN A 68 11.54 -6.33 20.00
CA ASN A 68 11.61 -5.62 18.73
C ASN A 68 10.23 -5.17 18.18
N ARG A 69 9.12 -5.72 18.70
CA ARG A 69 7.77 -5.34 18.30
C ARG A 69 7.40 -3.94 18.77
N LEU A 70 7.73 -3.62 20.02
CA LEU A 70 7.50 -2.29 20.57
C LEU A 70 8.33 -1.24 19.85
N VAL A 71 9.61 -1.53 19.58
CA VAL A 71 10.49 -0.63 18.82
C VAL A 71 9.88 -0.32 17.45
N LYS A 72 9.48 -1.36 16.71
CA LYS A 72 8.83 -1.17 15.40
C LYS A 72 7.49 -0.46 15.46
N PHE A 73 6.69 -0.70 16.50
CA PHE A 73 5.44 0.00 16.73
C PHE A 73 5.69 1.50 16.95
N LEU A 74 6.71 1.86 17.74
CA LEU A 74 7.10 3.25 17.99
C LEU A 74 7.77 3.92 16.77
N GLU A 75 8.49 3.15 15.94
CA GLU A 75 9.02 3.60 14.64
C GLU A 75 7.93 3.74 13.58
N SER A 76 6.75 3.14 13.79
CA SER A 76 5.63 3.25 12.87
C SER A 76 4.94 4.62 12.96
N GLN A 77 4.14 4.93 11.94
CA GLN A 77 3.31 6.16 11.91
C GLN A 77 2.05 6.03 12.79
N GLU A 78 1.84 4.90 13.50
CA GLU A 78 0.65 4.73 14.33
C GLU A 78 0.60 5.71 15.51
N CYS A 79 1.74 6.24 16.00
CA CYS A 79 1.75 7.23 17.08
C CYS A 79 1.35 8.64 16.61
N ASP A 80 1.38 8.92 15.30
CA ASP A 80 1.27 10.28 14.77
C ASP A 80 -0.09 10.91 15.08
N PHE A 81 -1.15 10.11 15.00
CA PHE A 81 -2.50 10.59 15.27
C PHE A 81 -2.73 11.00 16.72
N ILE A 82 -2.05 10.34 17.66
CA ILE A 82 -2.13 10.66 19.08
C ILE A 82 -1.54 12.05 19.34
N TYR A 83 -0.41 12.36 18.71
CA TYR A 83 0.20 13.67 18.85
C TYR A 83 -0.69 14.78 18.23
N ASP A 84 -1.33 14.51 17.10
CA ASP A 84 -2.22 15.46 16.43
C ASP A 84 -3.46 15.74 17.27
N ILE A 85 -4.11 14.70 17.82
CA ILE A 85 -5.23 14.87 18.74
C ILE A 85 -4.80 15.67 19.98
N ALA A 86 -3.65 15.34 20.59
CA ALA A 86 -3.17 16.04 21.78
C ALA A 86 -2.91 17.53 21.52
N LYS A 87 -2.31 17.87 20.37
CA LYS A 87 -2.06 19.26 19.96
C LYS A 87 -3.36 20.01 19.72
N GLU A 88 -4.30 19.41 19.01
CA GLU A 88 -5.58 20.06 18.74
C GLU A 88 -6.38 20.26 20.01
N TRP A 89 -6.44 19.26 20.88
CA TRP A 89 -7.09 19.38 22.20
C TRP A 89 -6.45 20.46 23.08
N SER A 90 -5.14 20.73 22.91
CA SER A 90 -4.48 21.85 23.58
C SER A 90 -4.94 23.23 23.09
N SER A 91 -5.48 23.30 21.86
CA SER A 91 -5.93 24.53 21.20
C SER A 91 -7.45 24.77 21.26
N TYR A 92 -8.24 23.74 21.56
CA TYR A 92 -9.71 23.80 21.55
C TYR A 92 -10.27 24.46 22.84
N ASN A 93 -10.79 25.67 22.68
CA ASN A 93 -11.38 26.51 23.73
C ASN A 93 -12.92 26.29 23.87
N PHE A 94 -13.39 25.05 24.01
CA PHE A 94 -14.83 24.77 24.18
C PHE A 94 -15.22 24.55 25.65
N GLN A 95 -16.14 25.39 26.14
CA GLN A 95 -16.62 25.53 27.52
C GLN A 95 -17.45 24.35 28.07
N LYS A 96 -17.35 23.10 27.58
CA LYS A 96 -18.34 22.04 27.92
C LYS A 96 -17.82 20.63 28.26
N VAL A 97 -16.52 20.42 28.43
CA VAL A 97 -15.96 19.10 28.81
C VAL A 97 -15.04 19.30 30.03
N PRO A 98 -14.83 18.29 30.92
CA PRO A 98 -13.75 18.35 31.90
C PRO A 98 -12.40 18.37 31.17
N GLN A 99 -12.00 19.55 30.69
CA GLN A 99 -10.78 19.75 29.89
C GLN A 99 -9.55 19.22 30.62
N SER A 100 -9.54 19.25 31.96
CA SER A 100 -8.39 18.85 32.74
C SER A 100 -8.06 17.36 32.62
N THR A 101 -9.04 16.44 32.63
CA THR A 101 -8.74 15.00 32.68
C THR A 101 -8.38 14.42 31.31
N THR A 102 -9.13 14.76 30.26
CA THR A 102 -8.89 14.23 28.90
C THR A 102 -7.62 14.78 28.29
N TYR A 103 -7.36 16.09 28.44
CA TYR A 103 -6.12 16.69 27.97
C TYR A 103 -4.92 16.16 28.76
N THR A 104 -5.03 16.04 30.08
CA THR A 104 -3.96 15.45 30.89
C THR A 104 -3.68 14.01 30.47
N TYR A 105 -4.72 13.22 30.15
CA TYR A 105 -4.54 11.85 29.66
C TYR A 105 -3.76 11.81 28.33
N LEU A 106 -4.17 12.61 27.34
CA LEU A 106 -3.48 12.70 26.04
C LEU A 106 -2.04 13.22 26.20
N LYS A 107 -1.83 14.22 27.05
CA LYS A 107 -0.49 14.75 27.34
C LYS A 107 0.40 13.68 27.97
N THR A 108 -0.11 12.94 28.96
CA THR A 108 0.62 11.85 29.62
C THR A 108 0.94 10.73 28.62
N LEU A 109 0.01 10.40 27.73
CA LEU A 109 0.24 9.43 26.66
C LEU A 109 1.35 9.88 25.70
N VAL A 110 1.34 11.14 25.28
CA VAL A 110 2.38 11.72 24.42
C VAL A 110 3.75 11.71 25.09
N GLU A 111 3.82 12.10 26.37
CA GLU A 111 5.04 12.07 27.18
C GLU A 111 5.60 10.65 27.27
N HIS A 112 4.74 9.67 27.59
CA HIS A 112 5.11 8.27 27.67
C HIS A 112 5.66 7.71 26.35
N ILE A 113 5.01 8.00 25.21
CA ILE A 113 5.51 7.59 23.88
C ILE A 113 6.89 8.21 23.61
N ASN A 114 7.10 9.48 23.96
CA ASN A 114 8.36 10.18 23.74
C ASN A 114 9.48 9.64 24.64
N GLU A 115 9.18 9.28 25.88
CA GLU A 115 10.12 8.61 26.78
C GLU A 115 10.57 7.27 26.21
N LEU A 116 9.63 6.45 25.69
CA LEU A 116 9.96 5.19 25.04
C LEU A 116 10.83 5.41 23.79
N LYS A 117 10.46 6.35 22.91
CA LYS A 117 11.24 6.67 21.71
C LYS A 117 12.67 7.09 22.06
N SER A 118 12.83 7.98 23.04
CA SER A 118 14.12 8.42 23.55
C SER A 118 14.95 7.24 24.09
N LYS A 119 14.33 6.38 24.90
CA LYS A 119 14.97 5.19 25.50
C LYS A 119 15.46 4.19 24.46
N PHE A 120 14.79 4.10 23.31
CA PHE A 120 15.19 3.23 22.19
C PHE A 120 16.05 3.93 21.13
N GLY A 121 16.40 5.21 21.31
CA GLY A 121 17.16 5.97 20.32
C GLY A 121 16.39 6.22 19.01
N ILE A 122 15.06 6.11 19.05
CA ILE A 122 14.19 6.38 17.91
C ILE A 122 14.10 7.90 17.76
N MET A 123 14.54 8.42 16.60
CA MET A 123 14.39 9.84 16.31
C MET A 123 12.91 10.22 16.30
N SER A 124 12.50 11.05 17.26
CA SER A 124 11.18 11.67 17.31
C SER A 124 11.11 12.72 16.21
N TYR A 125 10.52 12.34 15.07
CA TYR A 125 10.14 13.29 14.05
C TYR A 125 8.91 14.06 14.55
N ALA A 126 8.99 15.39 14.53
CA ALA A 126 7.87 16.24 14.89
C ALA A 126 6.65 15.88 14.03
N THR A 127 5.53 15.67 14.73
CA THR A 127 4.14 15.68 14.26
C THR A 127 3.92 16.15 12.84
N TYR A 128 3.37 15.29 11.99
CA TYR A 128 2.22 15.59 11.12
C TYR A 128 1.71 14.28 10.50
N HIS A 129 0.42 14.01 10.70
CA HIS A 129 -0.33 13.00 9.96
C HIS A 129 -0.02 13.02 8.46
N ASN A 130 0.22 11.83 7.91
CA ASN A 130 0.74 11.54 6.58
C ASN A 130 2.24 11.84 6.40
N ASN A 131 2.99 10.73 6.50
CA ASN A 131 3.92 10.23 5.49
C ASN A 131 5.38 10.19 5.97
N TYR A 132 5.89 8.98 6.21
CA TYR A 132 7.29 8.65 5.93
C TYR A 132 7.72 9.20 4.56
N ILE A 133 6.84 9.17 3.56
CA ILE A 133 7.07 9.76 2.24
C ILE A 133 7.20 11.29 2.31
N HIS A 134 6.41 12.03 3.10
CA HIS A 134 6.51 13.48 3.26
C HIS A 134 7.75 13.82 4.07
N ASN A 135 8.05 13.11 5.15
CA ASN A 135 9.29 13.29 5.90
C ASN A 135 10.52 12.98 5.05
N LEU A 136 10.47 11.92 4.23
CA LEU A 136 11.49 11.60 3.24
C LEU A 136 11.61 12.72 2.19
N ILE A 137 10.48 13.21 1.66
CA ILE A 137 10.44 14.31 0.69
C ILE A 137 11.03 15.58 1.29
N THR A 138 10.60 15.97 2.49
CA THR A 138 11.05 17.15 3.21
C THR A 138 12.54 17.04 3.50
N THR A 139 13.00 15.90 4.03
CA THR A 139 14.42 15.64 4.27
C THR A 139 15.24 15.70 2.98
N ILE A 140 14.80 15.04 1.91
CA ILE A 140 15.49 15.08 0.62
C ILE A 140 15.52 16.52 0.10
N ASN A 141 14.39 17.22 0.15
CA ASN A 141 14.27 18.58 -0.32
C ASN A 141 15.16 19.56 0.45
N GLU A 142 15.20 19.50 1.78
CA GLU A 142 16.09 20.33 2.60
C GLU A 142 17.57 20.13 2.22
N ASN A 143 17.98 18.88 2.02
CA ASN A 143 19.34 18.58 1.56
C ASN A 143 19.60 19.11 0.14
N LEU A 144 18.62 18.99 -0.76
CA LEU A 144 18.73 19.50 -2.12
C LEU A 144 18.78 21.03 -2.16
N VAL A 145 18.02 21.73 -1.31
CA VAL A 145 18.07 23.20 -1.19
C VAL A 145 19.47 23.66 -0.82
N ASN A 146 20.13 22.98 0.12
CA ASN A 146 21.49 23.33 0.58
C ASN A 146 22.55 23.23 -0.52
N ILE A 147 22.31 22.41 -1.54
CA ILE A 147 23.21 22.24 -2.69
C ILE A 147 22.63 22.90 -3.95
N ASN A 148 21.64 23.78 -3.80
CA ASN A 148 20.94 24.45 -4.89
C ASN A 148 20.45 23.47 -5.98
N TYR A 149 20.00 22.29 -5.56
CA TYR A 149 19.50 21.21 -6.40
C TYR A 149 20.52 20.60 -7.38
N ASP A 150 21.82 20.93 -7.25
CA ASP A 150 22.89 20.34 -8.04
C ASP A 150 23.23 18.93 -7.52
N LEU A 151 22.74 17.92 -8.22
CA LEU A 151 22.95 16.52 -7.87
C LEU A 151 24.42 16.09 -7.96
N SER A 152 25.27 16.81 -8.69
CA SER A 152 26.69 16.46 -8.80
C SER A 152 27.42 16.55 -7.45
N LEU A 153 26.96 17.45 -6.58
CA LEU A 153 27.50 17.72 -5.24
C LEU A 153 27.17 16.62 -4.22
N ILE A 154 26.23 15.72 -4.52
CA ILE A 154 25.93 14.57 -3.66
C ILE A 154 27.00 13.49 -3.86
N THR A 155 27.90 13.36 -2.89
CA THR A 155 29.00 12.39 -2.91
C THR A 155 28.76 11.15 -2.04
N SER A 156 27.87 11.25 -1.06
CA SER A 156 27.57 10.16 -0.12
C SER A 156 26.17 10.29 0.47
N THR A 157 25.72 9.25 1.17
CA THR A 157 24.39 9.12 1.79
C THR A 157 24.52 8.68 3.26
N LYS A 158 23.45 8.85 4.05
CA LYS A 158 23.37 8.30 5.42
C LYS A 158 23.48 6.76 5.41
N ARG A 159 23.90 6.16 6.53
CA ARG A 159 24.21 4.71 6.73
C ARG A 159 23.21 3.69 6.14
N ASN A 160 21.97 4.07 5.85
CA ASN A 160 20.89 3.17 5.43
C ASN A 160 20.43 3.37 3.98
N TRP A 161 21.07 4.26 3.21
CA TRP A 161 20.73 4.51 1.81
C TRP A 161 21.94 4.26 0.93
N ASN A 162 21.74 3.51 -0.15
CA ASN A 162 22.72 3.33 -1.22
C ASN A 162 22.47 4.38 -2.31
N LEU A 163 23.56 4.95 -2.82
CA LEU A 163 23.55 5.93 -3.91
C LEU A 163 24.07 5.30 -5.20
N TYR A 164 23.34 5.47 -6.30
CA TYR A 164 23.77 5.06 -7.63
C TYR A 164 23.70 6.24 -8.60
N ARG A 165 24.77 6.47 -9.36
CA ARG A 165 24.79 7.50 -10.41
C ARG A 165 24.21 6.93 -11.70
N THR A 166 23.44 7.74 -12.41
CA THR A 166 22.80 7.39 -13.68
C THR A 166 22.91 8.53 -14.69
N GLU A 167 22.55 8.27 -15.94
CA GLU A 167 22.56 9.30 -16.99
C GLU A 167 21.50 10.39 -16.81
N PHE A 168 20.41 10.11 -16.09
CA PHE A 168 19.32 11.05 -15.84
C PHE A 168 19.36 11.72 -14.46
N GLY A 169 20.37 11.39 -13.64
CA GLY A 169 20.54 11.87 -12.27
C GLY A 169 21.04 10.79 -11.30
N LEU A 170 20.38 10.62 -10.15
CA LEU A 170 20.78 9.70 -9.08
C LEU A 170 19.65 8.76 -8.66
N ILE A 171 20.00 7.58 -8.17
CA ILE A 171 19.07 6.66 -7.50
C ILE A 171 19.49 6.51 -6.04
N LEU A 172 18.56 6.81 -5.14
CA LEU A 172 18.67 6.49 -3.71
C LEU A 172 17.87 5.22 -3.43
N ALA A 173 18.47 4.20 -2.82
CA ALA A 173 17.78 2.96 -2.46
C ALA A 173 18.11 2.46 -1.05
N ASN A 174 17.11 2.02 -0.28
CA ASN A 174 17.29 1.51 1.09
C ASN A 174 16.75 0.09 1.32
N GLY A 175 16.78 -0.77 0.29
CA GLY A 175 16.21 -2.13 0.34
C GLY A 175 14.68 -2.18 0.31
N ILE A 176 14.01 -1.14 0.80
CA ILE A 176 12.55 -1.01 0.88
C ILE A 176 12.00 -0.11 -0.25
N ARG A 177 12.68 0.99 -0.57
CA ARG A 177 12.26 1.99 -1.56
C ARG A 177 13.39 2.36 -2.50
N LYS A 178 13.01 2.90 -3.66
CA LYS A 178 13.90 3.54 -4.63
C LYS A 178 13.34 4.92 -4.98
N VAL A 179 14.14 5.95 -4.75
CA VAL A 179 13.87 7.33 -5.12
C VAL A 179 14.81 7.70 -6.26
N LEU A 180 14.25 8.20 -7.36
CA LEU A 180 15.01 8.73 -8.49
C LEU A 180 15.08 10.24 -8.34
N LEU A 181 16.29 10.77 -8.13
CA LEU A 181 16.56 12.20 -8.22
C LEU A 181 16.91 12.51 -9.68
N ILE A 182 16.10 13.31 -10.36
CA ILE A 182 16.15 13.50 -11.81
C ILE A 182 16.47 14.96 -12.12
N ASP A 183 17.61 15.19 -12.74
CA ASP A 183 18.07 16.50 -13.22
C ASP A 183 18.17 16.59 -14.75
N LYS A 184 18.04 15.47 -15.46
CA LYS A 184 18.08 15.40 -16.94
C LYS A 184 16.93 14.55 -17.49
N LEU A 185 15.79 15.20 -17.71
CA LEU A 185 14.53 14.56 -18.11
C LEU A 185 14.58 13.91 -19.49
N GLU A 186 15.34 14.47 -20.40
CA GLU A 186 15.54 13.97 -21.76
C GLU A 186 16.12 12.56 -21.80
N HIS A 187 17.00 12.22 -20.84
CA HIS A 187 17.59 10.90 -20.71
C HIS A 187 16.63 9.88 -20.07
N LEU A 188 15.56 10.34 -19.44
CA LEU A 188 14.55 9.46 -18.83
C LEU A 188 13.56 8.92 -19.88
N LYS A 189 13.25 9.70 -20.92
CA LYS A 189 12.17 9.43 -21.89
C LYS A 189 12.21 8.05 -22.56
N ASN A 190 13.41 7.50 -22.74
CA ASN A 190 13.63 6.22 -23.43
C ASN A 190 13.96 5.07 -22.46
N LYS A 191 13.88 5.28 -21.15
CA LYS A 191 14.19 4.24 -20.17
C LYS A 191 12.96 3.43 -19.82
N ASP A 192 13.10 2.11 -19.90
CA ASP A 192 12.16 1.21 -19.29
C ASP A 192 12.43 1.15 -17.78
N LEU A 193 11.56 1.81 -17.01
CA LEU A 193 11.67 1.91 -15.56
C LEU A 193 10.65 1.00 -14.91
N LYS A 194 11.09 0.35 -13.82
CA LYS A 194 10.16 -0.40 -12.97
C LYS A 194 9.09 0.57 -12.44
N PRO A 195 7.81 0.19 -12.47
CA PRO A 195 6.74 1.04 -11.98
C PRO A 195 6.82 1.19 -10.45
N GLY A 196 6.27 2.29 -9.93
CA GLY A 196 6.21 2.50 -8.49
C GLY A 196 7.39 3.17 -7.83
N LEU A 197 8.28 3.73 -8.64
CA LEU A 197 9.37 4.55 -8.17
C LEU A 197 8.85 5.89 -7.70
N ILE A 198 9.54 6.48 -6.73
CA ILE A 198 9.34 7.88 -6.33
C ILE A 198 10.22 8.72 -7.23
N PHE A 199 9.62 9.65 -7.97
CA PHE A 199 10.38 10.58 -8.81
C PHE A 199 10.55 11.90 -8.06
N PHE A 200 11.76 12.41 -7.99
CA PHE A 200 12.08 13.74 -7.48
C PHE A 200 12.78 14.52 -8.59
N ILE A 201 12.04 15.39 -9.26
CA ILE A 201 12.51 16.17 -10.41
C ILE A 201 13.07 17.50 -9.90
N THR A 202 14.38 17.67 -10.01
CA THR A 202 15.11 18.83 -9.49
C THR A 202 15.15 20.01 -10.45
N THR A 203 14.81 19.77 -11.72
CA THR A 203 14.61 20.82 -12.73
C THR A 203 13.16 21.32 -12.72
N PRO A 204 12.92 22.63 -12.92
CA PRO A 204 11.58 23.15 -13.16
C PRO A 204 10.87 22.44 -14.32
N VAL A 205 9.62 22.03 -14.12
CA VAL A 205 8.79 21.34 -15.13
C VAL A 205 7.37 21.88 -15.19
N SER A 206 6.77 21.75 -16.37
CA SER A 206 5.36 22.04 -16.62
C SER A 206 4.47 20.81 -16.36
N GLN A 207 3.16 21.02 -16.24
CA GLN A 207 2.18 19.95 -16.06
C GLN A 207 2.18 18.95 -17.23
N ASP A 208 2.41 19.43 -18.46
CA ASP A 208 2.48 18.57 -19.66
C ASP A 208 3.63 17.56 -19.58
N VAL A 209 4.78 17.99 -19.06
CA VAL A 209 5.93 17.08 -18.83
C VAL A 209 5.59 16.04 -17.77
N LEU A 210 4.90 16.43 -16.69
CA LEU A 210 4.48 15.49 -15.64
C LEU A 210 3.50 14.44 -16.18
N GLN A 211 2.55 14.84 -17.01
CA GLN A 211 1.61 13.89 -17.63
C GLN A 211 2.30 12.91 -18.59
N ASP A 212 3.26 13.37 -19.39
CA ASP A 212 4.04 12.50 -20.28
C ASP A 212 4.87 11.48 -19.46
N LEU A 213 5.54 11.93 -18.40
CA LEU A 213 6.28 11.06 -17.49
C LEU A 213 5.37 10.04 -16.79
N PHE A 214 4.20 10.48 -16.34
CA PHE A 214 3.22 9.61 -15.71
C PHE A 214 2.72 8.53 -16.68
N SER A 215 2.36 8.94 -17.90
CA SER A 215 1.90 8.03 -18.96
C SER A 215 2.95 6.98 -19.31
N ARG A 216 4.24 7.35 -19.34
CA ARG A 216 5.33 6.45 -19.71
C ARG A 216 5.77 5.53 -18.56
N HIS A 217 6.05 6.11 -17.40
CA HIS A 217 6.79 5.42 -16.34
C HIS A 217 5.95 5.04 -15.11
N GLN A 218 4.72 5.56 -14.99
CA GLN A 218 3.79 5.26 -13.90
C GLN A 218 4.44 5.32 -12.49
N PRO A 219 5.08 6.44 -12.12
CA PRO A 219 5.65 6.62 -10.79
C PRO A 219 4.57 6.51 -9.71
N TYR A 220 4.98 6.12 -8.50
CA TYR A 220 4.08 6.05 -7.35
C TYR A 220 3.66 7.45 -6.89
N ILE A 221 4.63 8.37 -6.84
CA ILE A 221 4.44 9.78 -6.51
C ILE A 221 5.52 10.56 -7.26
N MET A 222 5.18 11.78 -7.69
CA MET A 222 6.13 12.71 -8.27
C MET A 222 6.28 13.93 -7.37
N ILE A 223 7.51 14.24 -7.02
CA ILE A 223 7.92 15.50 -6.44
C ILE A 223 8.65 16.27 -7.52
N TYR A 224 8.30 17.53 -7.71
CA TYR A 224 8.85 18.32 -8.80
C TYR A 224 8.95 19.78 -8.41
N ARG A 225 9.82 20.51 -9.07
CA ARG A 225 9.81 21.98 -9.05
C ARG A 225 8.91 22.46 -10.18
N ASN A 226 7.93 23.29 -9.88
CA ASN A 226 7.14 23.93 -10.94
C ASN A 226 7.96 24.99 -11.67
N GLU A 227 7.39 25.62 -12.70
CA GLU A 227 8.05 26.67 -13.49
C GLU A 227 8.52 27.88 -12.66
N LYS A 228 7.92 28.11 -11.48
CA LYS A 228 8.33 29.15 -10.52
C LYS A 228 9.44 28.67 -9.58
N GLY A 229 9.95 27.46 -9.76
CA GLY A 229 10.96 26.82 -8.92
C GLY A 229 10.43 26.29 -7.58
N ILE A 230 9.12 26.34 -7.33
CA ILE A 230 8.47 25.92 -6.08
C ILE A 230 8.27 24.41 -6.10
N ILE A 231 8.63 23.74 -5.01
CA ILE A 231 8.44 22.30 -4.84
C ILE A 231 6.95 21.99 -4.69
N LYS A 232 6.50 21.01 -5.45
CA LYS A 232 5.15 20.45 -5.43
C LYS A 232 5.23 18.93 -5.38
N THR A 233 4.22 18.35 -4.79
CA THR A 233 4.02 16.90 -4.75
C THR A 233 2.72 16.60 -5.46
N VAL A 234 2.72 15.59 -6.31
CA VAL A 234 1.54 15.16 -7.03
C VAL A 234 1.46 13.65 -7.12
N GLU A 235 0.27 13.14 -6.84
CA GLU A 235 -0.05 11.72 -7.00
C GLU A 235 -0.64 11.47 -8.40
N PRO A 236 -0.43 10.27 -8.96
CA PRO A 236 -1.02 9.81 -10.22
C PRO A 236 -2.47 10.23 -10.45
N LEU A 237 -3.28 10.06 -9.41
CA LEU A 237 -4.70 10.23 -9.47
C LEU A 237 -5.10 11.73 -9.52
N HIS A 238 -4.37 12.58 -8.80
CA HIS A 238 -4.57 14.03 -8.83
C HIS A 238 -4.13 14.65 -10.17
N LEU A 239 -3.10 14.09 -10.83
CA LEU A 239 -2.68 14.54 -12.17
C LEU A 239 -3.80 14.42 -13.21
N LEU A 240 -4.59 13.36 -13.13
CA LEU A 240 -5.71 13.12 -14.04
C LEU A 240 -6.78 14.22 -13.88
N THR A 241 -7.06 14.63 -12.65
CA THR A 241 -8.02 15.70 -12.35
C THR A 241 -7.49 17.07 -12.77
N ASP A 242 -6.23 17.37 -12.42
CA ASP A 242 -5.57 18.63 -12.82
C ASP A 242 -5.52 18.78 -14.35
N ALA A 243 -5.20 17.69 -15.06
CA ALA A 243 -5.23 17.62 -16.52
C ALA A 243 -6.59 17.99 -17.10
N LEU A 244 -7.66 17.45 -16.51
CA LEU A 244 -9.03 17.73 -16.94
C LEU A 244 -9.41 19.19 -16.71
N TYR A 245 -9.03 19.77 -15.56
CA TYR A 245 -9.26 21.20 -15.29
C TYR A 245 -8.52 22.10 -16.29
N GLU A 246 -7.27 21.77 -16.64
CA GLU A 246 -6.55 22.51 -17.68
C GLU A 246 -7.24 22.43 -19.04
N ILE A 247 -7.76 21.25 -19.41
CA ILE A 247 -8.49 21.03 -20.66
C ILE A 247 -9.79 21.86 -20.68
N ILE A 248 -10.56 21.87 -19.59
CA ILE A 248 -11.78 22.68 -19.44
C ILE A 248 -11.46 24.18 -19.57
N SER A 249 -10.41 24.64 -18.89
CA SER A 249 -9.94 26.03 -18.95
C SER A 249 -9.50 26.40 -20.37
N LEU A 250 -8.73 25.55 -21.04
CA LEU A 250 -8.31 25.74 -22.43
C LEU A 250 -9.51 25.84 -23.38
N ALA A 251 -10.47 24.91 -23.28
CA ALA A 251 -11.67 24.91 -24.11
C ALA A 251 -12.51 26.18 -23.90
N SER A 252 -12.69 26.60 -22.64
CA SER A 252 -13.42 27.81 -22.28
C SER A 252 -12.72 29.07 -22.81
N ASN A 253 -11.39 29.12 -22.71
CA ASN A 253 -10.58 30.22 -23.25
C ASN A 253 -10.62 30.30 -24.78
N ILE A 254 -10.76 29.17 -25.47
CA ILE A 254 -10.98 29.15 -26.93
C ILE A 254 -12.35 29.76 -27.22
N LYS A 255 -13.41 29.31 -26.52
CA LYS A 255 -14.80 29.77 -26.70
C LYS A 255 -14.99 31.27 -26.47
N ASN A 256 -14.29 31.83 -25.48
CA ASN A 256 -14.44 33.23 -25.07
C ASN A 256 -13.69 34.23 -25.96
N LYS A 257 -13.02 33.79 -27.04
CA LYS A 257 -12.46 34.72 -28.02
C LYS A 257 -13.51 35.18 -29.01
N ASP A 258 -13.62 36.50 -29.18
CA ASP A 258 -14.70 37.19 -29.92
C ASP A 258 -14.81 36.89 -31.43
N SER A 259 -13.93 36.08 -32.01
CA SER A 259 -13.83 35.84 -33.47
C SER A 259 -14.35 34.47 -33.95
N MET A 260 -15.11 33.73 -33.14
CA MET A 260 -15.62 32.40 -33.53
C MET A 260 -16.97 32.46 -34.26
N PHE A 261 -17.05 31.78 -35.40
CA PHE A 261 -18.31 31.49 -36.09
C PHE A 261 -19.29 30.68 -35.22
N PHE A 262 -20.60 30.88 -35.44
CA PHE A 262 -21.69 30.36 -34.61
C PHE A 262 -21.71 28.83 -34.47
N GLU A 263 -21.73 28.10 -35.59
CA GLU A 263 -21.82 26.63 -35.58
C GLU A 263 -20.65 25.97 -34.84
N PRO A 264 -19.40 26.34 -35.13
CA PRO A 264 -18.28 25.75 -34.41
C PRO A 264 -18.19 26.21 -32.93
N LYS A 265 -18.71 27.39 -32.58
CA LYS A 265 -18.87 27.84 -31.17
C LYS A 265 -19.90 26.99 -30.41
N ASN A 266 -20.97 26.53 -31.07
CA ASN A 266 -21.93 25.59 -30.49
C ASN A 266 -21.31 24.21 -30.28
N LYS A 267 -20.54 23.69 -31.25
CA LYS A 267 -19.80 22.43 -31.09
C LYS A 267 -18.82 22.49 -29.91
N LEU A 268 -18.08 23.59 -29.76
CA LEU A 268 -17.18 23.77 -28.60
C LEU A 268 -17.95 23.90 -27.28
N THR A 269 -19.16 24.47 -27.29
CA THR A 269 -20.02 24.53 -26.10
C THR A 269 -20.44 23.14 -25.66
N SER A 270 -20.86 22.28 -26.59
CA SER A 270 -21.19 20.88 -26.31
C SER A 270 -19.97 20.10 -25.77
N ILE A 271 -18.77 20.32 -26.33
CA ILE A 271 -17.53 19.73 -25.81
C ILE A 271 -17.29 20.16 -24.35
N ILE A 272 -17.50 21.43 -24.02
CA ILE A 272 -17.31 21.94 -22.65
C ILE A 272 -18.33 21.31 -21.68
N GLU A 273 -19.59 21.17 -22.07
CA GLU A 273 -20.62 20.51 -21.27
C GLU A 273 -20.24 19.05 -21.00
N GLU A 274 -19.85 18.30 -22.03
CA GLU A 274 -19.38 16.92 -21.91
C GLU A 274 -18.11 16.79 -21.04
N LEU A 275 -17.23 17.80 -21.04
CA LEU A 275 -16.05 17.85 -20.16
C LEU A 275 -16.42 18.04 -18.69
N PHE A 276 -17.43 18.86 -18.37
CA PHE A 276 -17.95 18.98 -17.01
C PHE A 276 -18.64 17.69 -16.54
N GLU A 277 -19.36 17.00 -17.42
CA GLU A 277 -19.88 15.67 -17.10
C GLU A 277 -18.76 14.66 -16.84
N LEU A 278 -17.67 14.72 -17.63
CA LEU A 278 -16.49 13.88 -17.41
C LEU A 278 -15.83 14.17 -16.06
N GLN A 279 -15.83 15.42 -15.60
CA GLN A 279 -15.32 15.80 -14.29
C GLN A 279 -16.10 15.09 -13.17
N ASN A 280 -17.43 15.11 -13.22
CA ASN A 280 -18.26 14.41 -12.23
C ASN A 280 -17.98 12.90 -12.22
N LEU A 281 -17.81 12.30 -13.41
CA LEU A 281 -17.47 10.88 -13.53
C LEU A 281 -16.08 10.57 -12.97
N PHE A 282 -15.12 11.46 -13.16
CA PHE A 282 -13.79 11.35 -12.55
C PHE A 282 -13.91 11.45 -11.03
N GLU A 283 -14.58 12.47 -10.49
CA GLU A 283 -14.75 12.62 -9.03
C GLU A 283 -15.43 11.40 -8.40
N GLU A 284 -16.45 10.83 -9.06
CA GLU A 284 -17.08 9.59 -8.60
C GLU A 284 -16.11 8.40 -8.66
N TYR A 285 -15.39 8.23 -9.77
CA TYR A 285 -14.36 7.21 -9.94
C TYR A 285 -13.27 7.31 -8.85
N MET A 286 -12.85 8.53 -8.53
CA MET A 286 -11.86 8.85 -7.51
C MET A 286 -12.37 8.45 -6.13
N ARG A 287 -13.61 8.86 -5.81
CA ARG A 287 -14.26 8.55 -4.54
C ARG A 287 -14.42 7.04 -4.36
N GLN A 288 -14.86 6.33 -5.41
CA GLN A 288 -15.02 4.88 -5.40
C GLN A 288 -13.67 4.15 -5.30
N SER A 289 -12.63 4.64 -6.00
CA SER A 289 -11.26 4.14 -5.90
C SER A 289 -10.70 4.32 -4.49
N PHE A 290 -10.95 5.48 -3.86
CA PHE A 290 -10.55 5.76 -2.48
C PHE A 290 -11.29 4.89 -1.47
N MET A 291 -12.60 4.67 -1.67
CA MET A 291 -13.44 3.80 -0.84
C MET A 291 -13.25 2.31 -1.12
N GLN A 292 -12.31 1.92 -2.00
CA GLN A 292 -12.02 0.52 -2.35
C GLN A 292 -13.23 -0.25 -2.88
N VAL A 293 -14.22 0.45 -3.44
CA VAL A 293 -15.39 -0.19 -4.05
C VAL A 293 -15.00 -0.64 -5.45
N ARG A 294 -15.17 -1.93 -5.74
CA ARG A 294 -14.84 -2.50 -7.05
C ARG A 294 -15.67 -1.81 -8.14
N LEU A 295 -14.98 -1.09 -9.01
CA LEU A 295 -15.60 -0.40 -10.13
C LEU A 295 -15.92 -1.38 -11.24
N SER A 296 -17.09 -1.22 -11.87
CA SER A 296 -17.43 -2.03 -13.03
C SER A 296 -16.55 -1.65 -14.22
N GLU A 297 -16.04 -2.65 -14.95
CA GLU A 297 -15.28 -2.46 -16.19
C GLU A 297 -16.04 -1.61 -17.22
N ARG A 298 -17.37 -1.70 -17.20
CA ARG A 298 -18.27 -0.89 -18.02
C ARG A 298 -18.11 0.61 -17.75
N ASN A 299 -17.98 1.02 -16.48
CA ASN A 299 -17.85 2.43 -16.11
C ASN A 299 -16.49 2.99 -16.55
N THR A 300 -15.41 2.23 -16.36
CA THR A 300 -14.07 2.70 -16.73
C THR A 300 -13.90 2.75 -18.25
N GLN A 301 -14.46 1.78 -18.97
CA GLN A 301 -14.52 1.81 -20.44
C GLN A 301 -15.36 2.99 -20.96
N TYR A 302 -16.47 3.31 -20.30
CA TYR A 302 -17.30 4.46 -20.65
C TYR A 302 -16.53 5.77 -20.53
N ILE A 303 -15.82 5.98 -19.41
CA ILE A 303 -14.98 7.16 -19.19
C ILE A 303 -13.90 7.27 -20.28
N TYR A 304 -13.17 6.19 -20.55
CA TYR A 304 -12.14 6.17 -21.59
C TYR A 304 -12.70 6.48 -22.99
N ASN A 305 -13.83 5.87 -23.35
CA ASN A 305 -14.49 6.12 -24.64
C ASN A 305 -14.99 7.56 -24.76
N LYS A 306 -15.47 8.15 -23.66
CA LYS A 306 -15.91 9.56 -23.63
C LYS A 306 -14.75 10.53 -23.89
N ILE A 307 -13.59 10.31 -23.26
CA ILE A 307 -12.39 11.12 -23.53
C ILE A 307 -11.96 11.00 -25.01
N ARG A 308 -11.99 9.79 -25.58
CA ARG A 308 -11.68 9.59 -27.01
C ARG A 308 -12.69 10.23 -27.96
N SER A 309 -13.98 10.20 -27.61
CA SER A 309 -15.03 10.91 -28.35
C SER A 309 -14.76 12.41 -28.36
N LEU A 310 -14.49 13.00 -27.19
CA LEU A 310 -14.14 14.42 -27.05
C LEU A 310 -12.91 14.81 -27.86
N LYS A 311 -11.84 13.98 -27.84
CA LYS A 311 -10.66 14.17 -28.69
C LYS A 311 -11.04 14.18 -30.17
N HIS A 312 -11.87 13.24 -30.60
CA HIS A 312 -12.33 13.17 -31.99
C HIS A 312 -13.14 14.41 -32.36
N GLN A 313 -14.11 14.81 -31.54
CA GLN A 313 -14.91 16.02 -31.77
C GLN A 313 -14.02 17.27 -31.84
N ALA A 314 -13.06 17.43 -30.93
CA ALA A 314 -12.12 18.55 -30.92
C ALA A 314 -11.28 18.61 -32.22
N ASN A 315 -10.78 17.47 -32.73
CA ASN A 315 -10.02 17.41 -33.99
C ASN A 315 -10.82 17.86 -35.22
N HIS A 316 -12.15 17.76 -35.17
CA HIS A 316 -13.04 18.10 -36.29
C HIS A 316 -13.72 19.47 -36.12
N LEU A 317 -13.20 20.33 -35.24
CA LEU A 317 -13.59 21.73 -35.15
C LEU A 317 -12.95 22.52 -36.30
N GLU A 318 -13.73 22.87 -37.32
CA GLU A 318 -13.28 23.66 -38.48
C GLU A 318 -13.09 25.14 -38.10
N PHE A 319 -11.85 25.60 -37.89
CA PHE A 319 -11.53 27.01 -37.60
C PHE A 319 -10.12 27.47 -37.99
N GLY A 320 -9.93 28.81 -38.00
CA GLY A 320 -8.67 29.53 -38.23
C GLY A 320 -7.71 29.67 -37.03
N ASN A 321 -7.93 29.02 -35.89
CA ASN A 321 -6.93 28.86 -34.82
C ASN A 321 -6.58 27.38 -34.64
N THR A 322 -6.06 26.79 -35.70
CA THR A 322 -5.72 25.37 -35.82
C THR A 322 -4.77 24.89 -34.74
N GLU A 323 -3.88 25.76 -34.24
CA GLU A 323 -2.91 25.40 -33.21
C GLU A 323 -3.57 25.11 -31.85
N LYS A 324 -4.42 26.00 -31.33
CA LYS A 324 -5.08 25.78 -30.04
C LYS A 324 -6.01 24.57 -30.03
N ILE A 325 -6.67 24.31 -31.16
CA ILE A 325 -7.55 23.14 -31.34
C ILE A 325 -6.73 21.85 -31.35
N ARG A 326 -5.60 21.84 -32.08
CA ARG A 326 -4.64 20.73 -32.04
C ARG A 326 -4.12 20.50 -30.63
N THR A 327 -3.82 21.56 -29.88
CA THR A 327 -3.39 21.46 -28.47
C THR A 327 -4.49 20.86 -27.59
N LEU A 328 -5.75 21.29 -27.76
CA LEU A 328 -6.89 20.73 -27.02
C LEU A 328 -7.05 19.22 -27.29
N ALA A 329 -7.05 18.82 -28.56
CA ALA A 329 -7.16 17.42 -28.94
C ALA A 329 -5.95 16.58 -28.51
N PHE A 330 -4.75 17.16 -28.53
CA PHE A 330 -3.54 16.53 -28.02
C PHE A 330 -3.65 16.27 -26.51
N LYS A 331 -3.99 17.28 -25.71
CA LYS A 331 -4.17 17.14 -24.25
C LYS A 331 -5.25 16.11 -23.91
N LEU A 332 -6.37 16.08 -24.64
CA LEU A 332 -7.39 15.03 -24.51
C LEU A 332 -6.85 13.62 -24.82
N GLY A 333 -5.95 13.49 -25.79
CA GLY A 333 -5.25 12.24 -26.08
C GLY A 333 -4.36 11.79 -24.93
N VAL A 334 -3.53 12.68 -24.40
CA VAL A 334 -2.65 12.40 -23.26
C VAL A 334 -3.47 12.02 -22.02
N LEU A 335 -4.60 12.69 -21.78
CA LEU A 335 -5.52 12.34 -20.69
C LEU A 335 -6.10 10.93 -20.87
N ALA A 336 -6.52 10.56 -22.08
CA ALA A 336 -7.05 9.22 -22.37
C ALA A 336 -5.99 8.13 -22.11
N ASP A 337 -4.76 8.36 -22.57
CA ASP A 337 -3.65 7.43 -22.38
C ASP A 337 -3.28 7.30 -20.90
N SER A 338 -3.20 8.43 -20.18
CA SER A 338 -2.96 8.49 -18.73
C SER A 338 -4.04 7.73 -17.94
N PHE A 339 -5.32 7.96 -18.28
CA PHE A 339 -6.45 7.30 -17.62
C PHE A 339 -6.45 5.79 -17.88
N ASN A 340 -6.25 5.36 -19.13
CA ASN A 340 -6.16 3.95 -19.47
C ASN A 340 -4.98 3.27 -18.74
N ASN A 341 -3.83 3.93 -18.67
CA ASN A 341 -2.67 3.43 -17.95
C ASN A 341 -2.93 3.28 -16.44
N TYR A 342 -3.69 4.21 -15.84
CA TYR A 342 -4.12 4.11 -14.45
C TYR A 342 -5.15 2.99 -14.23
N ASP A 343 -6.15 2.86 -15.11
CA ASP A 343 -7.20 1.84 -15.03
C ASP A 343 -6.65 0.41 -15.28
N VAL A 344 -5.76 0.25 -16.24
CA VAL A 344 -5.07 -1.04 -16.45
C VAL A 344 -4.30 -1.44 -15.18
N LYS A 345 -3.69 -0.49 -14.47
CA LYS A 345 -3.00 -0.79 -13.21
C LYS A 345 -3.96 -1.28 -12.12
N SER A 346 -5.13 -0.68 -11.95
CA SER A 346 -6.12 -1.14 -10.96
C SER A 346 -6.67 -2.53 -11.33
N LYS A 347 -7.01 -2.75 -12.60
CA LYS A 347 -7.45 -4.06 -13.13
C LYS A 347 -6.38 -5.15 -13.04
N THR A 348 -5.11 -4.78 -13.11
CA THR A 348 -4.01 -5.74 -13.07
C THR A 348 -3.86 -6.39 -11.68
N ILE A 349 -4.21 -5.67 -10.60
CA ILE A 349 -4.29 -6.21 -9.23
C ILE A 349 -5.40 -7.26 -9.13
N ASP A 350 -6.55 -7.04 -9.77
CA ASP A 350 -7.67 -7.99 -9.82
C ASP A 350 -7.29 -9.35 -10.47
N LEU A 351 -6.18 -9.41 -11.22
CA LEU A 351 -5.68 -10.67 -11.81
C LEU A 351 -4.90 -11.53 -10.82
N LEU A 352 -4.47 -10.98 -9.67
CA LEU A 352 -3.63 -11.70 -8.70
C LEU A 352 -4.30 -12.98 -8.18
N PRO A 353 -5.57 -12.98 -7.73
CA PRO A 353 -6.20 -14.18 -7.18
C PRO A 353 -6.22 -15.34 -8.19
N ASN A 354 -6.57 -15.05 -9.44
CA ASN A 354 -6.59 -16.07 -10.49
C ASN A 354 -5.19 -16.52 -10.88
N THR A 355 -4.20 -15.61 -10.93
CA THR A 355 -2.82 -15.97 -11.27
C THR A 355 -2.18 -16.87 -10.22
N ILE A 356 -2.42 -16.58 -8.92
CA ILE A 356 -1.98 -17.41 -7.79
C ILE A 356 -2.66 -18.78 -7.87
N PHE A 357 -3.98 -18.81 -8.07
CA PHE A 357 -4.75 -20.04 -8.19
C PHE A 357 -4.26 -20.93 -9.33
N THR A 358 -4.07 -20.38 -10.54
CA THR A 358 -3.53 -21.13 -11.68
C THR A 358 -2.11 -21.64 -11.41
N GLY A 359 -1.27 -20.87 -10.72
CA GLY A 359 0.05 -21.34 -10.29
C GLY A 359 -0.01 -22.56 -9.39
N ILE A 360 -0.89 -22.52 -8.40
CA ILE A 360 -1.16 -23.66 -7.51
C ILE A 360 -1.70 -24.86 -8.30
N GLN A 361 -2.58 -24.65 -9.28
CA GLN A 361 -3.09 -25.72 -10.14
C GLN A 361 -2.00 -26.37 -10.99
N ASN A 362 -1.09 -25.57 -11.55
CA ASN A 362 0.03 -26.08 -12.34
C ASN A 362 1.00 -26.91 -11.49
N ILE A 363 1.25 -26.46 -10.27
CA ILE A 363 2.02 -27.22 -9.30
C ILE A 363 1.31 -28.54 -9.00
N THR A 364 0.07 -28.51 -8.54
CA THR A 364 -0.68 -29.72 -8.13
C THR A 364 -0.90 -30.70 -9.27
N SER A 365 -0.99 -30.23 -10.51
CA SER A 365 -1.19 -31.07 -11.70
C SER A 365 0.09 -31.72 -12.24
N ASN A 366 1.27 -31.19 -11.90
CA ASN A 366 2.54 -31.74 -12.34
C ASN A 366 3.28 -32.42 -11.19
N SER A 367 3.05 -33.72 -11.04
CA SER A 367 3.64 -34.54 -9.97
C SER A 367 5.17 -34.57 -10.00
N ASN A 368 5.81 -34.31 -11.14
CA ASN A 368 7.27 -34.24 -11.24
C ASN A 368 7.88 -33.04 -10.48
N LEU A 369 7.07 -32.02 -10.15
CA LEU A 369 7.55 -30.87 -9.37
C LEU A 369 7.72 -31.20 -7.88
N TYR A 370 7.12 -32.28 -7.39
CA TYR A 370 7.14 -32.62 -5.97
C TYR A 370 7.30 -34.12 -5.65
N ARG A 371 7.41 -34.99 -6.66
CA ARG A 371 7.78 -36.40 -6.48
C ARG A 371 9.26 -36.59 -6.70
N VAL A 372 9.95 -37.10 -5.68
CA VAL A 372 11.27 -37.72 -5.85
C VAL A 372 11.10 -39.23 -5.72
N LYS A 373 11.70 -39.99 -6.64
CA LYS A 373 11.76 -41.45 -6.53
C LYS A 373 12.47 -41.82 -5.23
N ASN A 374 11.71 -42.40 -4.30
CA ASN A 374 12.12 -43.16 -3.11
C ASN A 374 13.31 -42.59 -2.31
N ASP A 375 13.02 -41.77 -1.28
CA ASP A 375 13.88 -41.47 -0.09
C ASP A 375 14.26 -39.99 0.14
N ILE A 376 13.81 -39.04 -0.69
CA ILE A 376 14.01 -37.60 -0.42
C ILE A 376 12.65 -36.94 -0.11
N LEU A 377 12.52 -36.46 1.12
CA LEU A 377 11.38 -35.63 1.55
C LEU A 377 11.38 -34.32 0.76
N PHE A 378 10.29 -34.07 0.04
CA PHE A 378 10.05 -32.77 -0.55
C PHE A 378 9.71 -31.75 0.55
N TYR A 379 10.33 -30.57 0.53
CA TYR A 379 10.14 -29.55 1.58
C TYR A 379 9.24 -28.40 1.13
N GLU A 380 8.61 -27.73 2.09
CA GLU A 380 7.80 -26.51 1.91
C GLU A 380 8.49 -25.50 0.98
N ASN A 381 9.77 -25.23 1.20
CA ASN A 381 10.57 -24.28 0.44
C ASN A 381 10.61 -24.58 -1.07
N ASN A 382 10.59 -25.84 -1.48
CA ASN A 382 10.65 -26.23 -2.88
C ASN A 382 9.32 -25.96 -3.61
N LEU A 383 8.17 -26.17 -2.95
CA LEU A 383 6.84 -25.87 -3.50
C LEU A 383 6.61 -24.36 -3.55
N THR A 384 7.03 -23.66 -2.49
CA THR A 384 7.07 -22.19 -2.45
C THR A 384 7.91 -21.63 -3.59
N ALA A 385 9.11 -22.18 -3.84
CA ALA A 385 9.97 -21.75 -4.94
C ALA A 385 9.35 -22.02 -6.32
N SER A 386 8.61 -23.12 -6.47
CA SER A 386 7.87 -23.42 -7.69
C SER A 386 6.76 -22.38 -7.94
N LEU A 387 6.01 -22.02 -6.90
CA LEU A 387 4.99 -20.97 -6.97
C LEU A 387 5.62 -19.61 -7.26
N LEU A 388 6.72 -19.27 -6.60
CA LEU A 388 7.50 -18.06 -6.87
C LEU A 388 7.92 -17.95 -8.33
N THR A 389 8.42 -19.04 -8.91
CA THR A 389 8.89 -19.08 -10.31
C THR A 389 7.73 -18.84 -11.27
N TRP A 390 6.59 -19.50 -11.05
CA TRP A 390 5.37 -19.27 -11.82
C TRP A 390 4.90 -17.82 -11.72
N LEU A 391 4.86 -17.26 -10.50
CA LEU A 391 4.41 -15.89 -10.25
C LEU A 391 5.34 -14.88 -10.92
N LYS A 392 6.66 -15.07 -10.85
CA LYS A 392 7.62 -14.23 -11.58
C LYS A 392 7.33 -14.26 -13.08
N ALA A 393 7.26 -15.44 -13.69
CA ALA A 393 7.00 -15.56 -15.12
C ALA A 393 5.63 -14.97 -15.54
N SER A 394 4.59 -15.16 -14.73
CA SER A 394 3.22 -14.75 -15.08
C SER A 394 2.92 -13.28 -14.80
N LEU A 395 3.64 -12.66 -13.85
CA LEU A 395 3.37 -11.31 -13.37
C LEU A 395 4.44 -10.29 -13.78
N GLU A 396 5.64 -10.71 -14.21
CA GLU A 396 6.70 -9.80 -14.66
C GLU A 396 6.26 -8.97 -15.88
N LEU A 397 5.57 -9.60 -16.85
CA LEU A 397 4.97 -8.91 -18.01
C LEU A 397 3.86 -7.91 -17.61
N LYS A 398 3.35 -8.03 -16.38
CA LYS A 398 2.27 -7.21 -15.82
C LYS A 398 2.78 -6.21 -14.80
N LYS A 399 4.07 -5.86 -14.86
CA LYS A 399 4.64 -4.77 -14.04
C LYS A 399 4.60 -5.03 -12.52
N PHE A 400 4.49 -6.29 -12.10
CA PHE A 400 4.67 -6.67 -10.69
C PHE A 400 6.13 -7.00 -10.38
N MET A 401 6.50 -6.80 -9.12
CA MET A 401 7.74 -7.31 -8.55
C MET A 401 7.40 -8.39 -7.53
N VAL A 402 7.95 -9.59 -7.72
CA VAL A 402 7.76 -10.72 -6.81
C VAL A 402 9.07 -10.99 -6.08
N VAL A 403 9.04 -10.91 -4.76
CA VAL A 403 10.19 -11.04 -3.87
C VAL A 403 9.98 -12.25 -2.95
N GLN A 404 11.04 -13.01 -2.71
CA GLN A 404 11.06 -14.12 -1.75
C GLN A 404 11.78 -13.68 -0.47
N GLU A 405 11.38 -14.24 0.68
CA GLU A 405 12.01 -13.95 1.99
C GLU A 405 12.03 -12.44 2.31
N ASP A 406 11.00 -11.72 1.86
CA ASP A 406 10.90 -10.28 2.07
C ASP A 406 10.74 -9.96 3.56
N GLN A 407 11.50 -8.98 4.04
CA GLN A 407 11.51 -8.63 5.45
C GLN A 407 10.24 -7.85 5.80
N ILE A 408 9.45 -8.41 6.71
CA ILE A 408 8.16 -7.85 7.14
C ILE A 408 8.21 -7.74 8.66
N ALA A 409 8.49 -6.54 9.17
CA ALA A 409 8.69 -6.22 10.58
C ALA A 409 9.27 -7.36 11.43
N ASN A 410 8.42 -8.27 11.92
CA ASN A 410 8.74 -9.31 12.88
C ASN A 410 8.97 -10.70 12.27
N GLY A 411 9.24 -10.76 10.96
CA GLY A 411 9.56 -12.00 10.27
C GLY A 411 9.98 -11.77 8.82
N ARG A 412 9.98 -12.86 8.06
CA ARG A 412 10.14 -12.86 6.61
C ARG A 412 8.94 -13.58 6.01
N SER A 413 8.33 -13.00 4.99
CA SER A 413 7.31 -13.72 4.21
C SER A 413 7.98 -14.66 3.24
N ASP A 414 7.34 -15.80 2.98
CA ASP A 414 7.73 -16.69 1.89
C ASP A 414 7.74 -15.98 0.54
N ILE A 415 6.65 -15.28 0.19
CA ILE A 415 6.53 -14.48 -1.04
C ILE A 415 5.80 -13.17 -0.74
N SER A 416 6.38 -12.06 -1.18
CA SER A 416 5.72 -10.74 -1.24
C SER A 416 5.60 -10.28 -2.69
N ILE A 417 4.40 -9.83 -3.06
CA ILE A 417 4.11 -9.28 -4.39
C ILE A 417 3.88 -7.78 -4.25
N PHE A 418 4.58 -7.03 -5.09
CA PHE A 418 4.50 -5.58 -5.16
C PHE A 418 3.93 -5.14 -6.50
N SER A 419 2.95 -4.24 -6.48
CA SER A 419 2.51 -3.48 -7.63
C SER A 419 2.93 -2.04 -7.43
N SER A 420 3.68 -1.48 -8.38
CA SER A 420 4.15 -0.10 -8.27
C SER A 420 4.78 0.22 -6.91
N GLY A 421 5.70 -0.62 -6.46
CA GLY A 421 6.44 -0.42 -5.20
C GLY A 421 5.60 -0.57 -3.94
N VAL A 422 4.29 -0.80 -4.06
CA VAL A 422 3.38 -1.06 -2.94
C VAL A 422 3.20 -2.55 -2.81
N ARG A 423 3.32 -3.08 -1.58
CA ARG A 423 3.03 -4.47 -1.31
C ARG A 423 1.52 -4.67 -1.41
N VAL A 424 1.10 -5.51 -2.36
CA VAL A 424 -0.33 -5.77 -2.65
C VAL A 424 -0.75 -7.18 -2.26
N CYS A 425 0.20 -8.10 -2.06
CA CYS A 425 -0.10 -9.45 -1.61
C CYS A 425 1.08 -10.05 -0.83
N ILE A 426 0.75 -10.84 0.19
CA ILE A 426 1.68 -11.68 0.94
C ILE A 426 1.17 -13.12 0.85
N ILE A 427 2.06 -14.04 0.51
CA ILE A 427 1.77 -15.47 0.50
C ILE A 427 2.65 -16.13 1.56
N GLU A 428 2.01 -16.84 2.48
CA GLU A 428 2.64 -17.82 3.38
C GLU A 428 2.24 -19.21 2.91
N SER A 429 3.21 -20.11 2.79
CA SER A 429 3.00 -21.49 2.38
C SER A 429 3.21 -22.41 3.57
N LYS A 430 2.45 -23.51 3.63
CA LYS A 430 2.68 -24.59 4.61
C LYS A 430 2.56 -25.95 3.95
N LEU A 431 3.40 -26.91 4.34
CA LEU A 431 3.32 -28.31 3.89
C LEU A 431 2.76 -29.22 4.98
N ILE A 432 1.71 -29.97 4.66
CA ILE A 432 1.16 -31.06 5.47
C ILE A 432 1.61 -32.38 4.84
N GLN A 433 2.54 -33.05 5.50
CA GLN A 433 3.09 -34.33 5.03
C GLN A 433 2.09 -35.48 5.21
N GLU A 434 2.03 -36.40 4.24
CA GLU A 434 1.07 -37.52 4.18
C GLU A 434 1.17 -38.49 5.37
N HIS A 435 2.34 -38.57 6.01
CA HIS A 435 2.64 -39.59 7.03
C HIS A 435 3.24 -39.02 8.32
N SER A 436 3.21 -37.70 8.52
CA SER A 436 3.70 -37.09 9.75
C SER A 436 2.70 -37.33 10.90
N THR A 437 3.00 -38.30 11.76
CA THR A 437 2.36 -38.43 13.09
C THR A 437 2.90 -37.40 14.10
N GLU A 438 4.04 -36.79 13.81
CA GLU A 438 4.75 -35.88 14.73
C GLU A 438 4.16 -34.46 14.77
N VAL A 439 3.57 -33.97 13.67
CA VAL A 439 2.98 -32.62 13.59
C VAL A 439 1.51 -32.68 13.16
N PRO A 440 0.56 -32.39 14.06
CA PRO A 440 -0.87 -32.41 13.74
C PRO A 440 -1.26 -31.37 12.69
N ILE A 441 -2.10 -31.75 11.71
CA ILE A 441 -2.65 -30.88 10.65
C ILE A 441 -3.13 -29.53 11.20
N LYS A 442 -3.92 -29.58 12.27
CA LYS A 442 -4.46 -28.39 12.94
C LYS A 442 -3.36 -27.43 13.41
N SER A 443 -2.27 -27.94 13.98
CA SER A 443 -1.16 -27.12 14.46
C SER A 443 -0.47 -26.36 13.31
N VAL A 444 -0.29 -27.01 12.16
CA VAL A 444 0.28 -26.39 10.96
C VAL A 444 -0.61 -25.23 10.46
N ILE A 445 -1.93 -25.48 10.39
CA ILE A 445 -2.91 -24.48 9.98
C ILE A 445 -2.94 -23.30 10.95
N THR A 446 -3.03 -23.56 12.26
CA THR A 446 -3.02 -22.52 13.31
C THR A 446 -1.75 -21.68 13.23
N LYS A 447 -0.57 -22.29 13.05
CA LYS A 447 0.70 -21.56 12.90
C LYS A 447 0.69 -20.65 11.66
N GLY A 448 0.21 -21.12 10.52
CA GLY A 448 0.11 -20.32 9.30
C GLY A 448 -0.82 -19.11 9.46
N ILE A 449 -2.02 -19.33 10.04
CA ILE A 449 -2.97 -18.25 10.33
C ILE A 449 -2.37 -17.24 11.31
N PHE A 450 -1.72 -17.74 12.38
CA PHE A 450 -1.05 -16.89 13.36
C PHE A 450 0.07 -16.06 12.74
N GLN A 451 0.87 -16.61 11.83
CA GLN A 451 1.90 -15.83 11.13
C GLN A 451 1.29 -14.69 10.30
N LEU A 452 0.27 -14.97 9.48
CA LEU A 452 -0.41 -13.95 8.68
C LEU A 452 -1.04 -12.86 9.58
N TYR A 453 -1.76 -13.28 10.62
CA TYR A 453 -2.47 -12.35 11.51
C TYR A 453 -1.53 -11.57 12.44
N THR A 454 -0.62 -12.22 13.16
CA THR A 454 0.19 -11.52 14.18
C THR A 454 1.49 -10.94 13.64
N LYS A 455 2.16 -11.59 12.68
CA LYS A 455 3.45 -11.10 12.17
C LYS A 455 3.26 -10.09 11.05
N TYR A 456 2.37 -10.40 10.11
CA TYR A 456 2.30 -9.63 8.87
C TYR A 456 1.25 -8.53 8.95
N SER A 457 0.02 -8.83 9.36
CA SER A 457 -1.02 -7.79 9.35
C SER A 457 -0.84 -6.67 10.40
N ASP A 458 -0.09 -6.90 11.49
CA ASP A 458 0.28 -5.83 12.44
C ASP A 458 1.36 -4.89 11.89
N SER A 459 2.25 -5.40 11.04
CA SER A 459 3.36 -4.63 10.44
C SER A 459 3.01 -3.84 9.19
N VAL A 460 1.86 -4.15 8.63
CA VAL A 460 1.31 -3.56 7.41
C VAL A 460 0.65 -2.20 7.70
N ALA A 461 0.66 -1.78 8.97
CA ALA A 461 0.14 -0.53 9.49
C ALA A 461 0.19 0.64 8.47
N GLN A 462 -1.01 1.02 8.03
CA GLN A 462 -1.48 2.36 7.65
C GLN A 462 -0.72 3.16 6.57
N SER A 463 0.29 2.60 5.92
CA SER A 463 0.98 3.25 4.77
C SER A 463 0.38 2.88 3.41
N PHE A 464 -0.63 2.02 3.39
CA PHE A 464 -1.26 1.55 2.16
C PHE A 464 -2.72 1.98 2.08
N ILE A 465 -3.08 2.59 0.94
CA ILE A 465 -4.45 2.91 0.57
C ILE A 465 -5.30 1.63 0.44
N VAL A 466 -4.68 0.44 0.31
CA VAL A 466 -5.32 -0.89 0.29
C VAL A 466 -4.47 -1.87 1.14
N PRO A 467 -5.01 -2.57 2.14
CA PRO A 467 -4.27 -3.63 2.83
C PRO A 467 -3.93 -4.77 1.84
N PRO A 468 -2.70 -5.32 1.86
CA PRO A 468 -2.31 -6.42 0.98
C PRO A 468 -3.19 -7.66 1.22
N ASP A 469 -3.53 -8.35 0.13
CA ASP A 469 -4.21 -9.64 0.21
C ASP A 469 -3.28 -10.68 0.87
N LEU A 470 -3.77 -11.33 1.92
CA LEU A 470 -3.02 -12.37 2.62
C LEU A 470 -3.48 -13.75 2.14
N TYR A 471 -2.52 -14.57 1.71
CA TYR A 471 -2.75 -15.94 1.29
C TYR A 471 -2.03 -16.93 2.21
N LEU A 472 -2.76 -17.95 2.63
CA LEU A 472 -2.19 -19.16 3.21
C LEU A 472 -2.32 -20.29 2.19
N VAL A 473 -1.21 -20.69 1.56
CA VAL A 473 -1.20 -21.81 0.61
C VAL A 473 -0.84 -23.09 1.36
N LEU A 474 -1.82 -23.99 1.49
CA LEU A 474 -1.64 -25.27 2.17
C LEU A 474 -1.37 -26.38 1.16
N PHE A 475 -0.12 -26.77 1.03
CA PHE A 475 0.26 -27.97 0.29
C PHE A 475 -0.05 -29.21 1.13
N CYS A 476 -0.88 -30.12 0.62
CA CYS A 476 -1.33 -31.28 1.39
C CYS A 476 -1.69 -32.47 0.50
N PHE A 477 -1.81 -33.65 1.11
CA PHE A 477 -2.31 -34.86 0.46
C PHE A 477 -3.74 -35.17 0.97
N ASP A 478 -4.72 -34.39 0.52
CA ASP A 478 -6.15 -34.56 0.86
C ASP A 478 -7.03 -34.31 -0.38
N HIS A 479 -7.31 -35.39 -1.11
CA HIS A 479 -8.04 -35.33 -2.38
C HIS A 479 -9.46 -34.76 -2.26
N LYS A 480 -10.11 -34.86 -1.09
CA LYS A 480 -11.49 -34.40 -0.91
C LYS A 480 -11.58 -33.10 -0.11
N PHE A 481 -10.46 -32.57 0.37
CA PHE A 481 -10.35 -31.37 1.20
C PHE A 481 -11.12 -31.45 2.54
N VAL A 482 -11.73 -32.58 2.87
CA VAL A 482 -12.65 -32.73 4.01
C VAL A 482 -11.89 -32.59 5.32
N ASN A 483 -10.72 -33.23 5.42
CA ASN A 483 -9.92 -33.20 6.64
C ASN A 483 -9.32 -31.81 6.82
N ILE A 484 -8.81 -31.20 5.74
CA ILE A 484 -8.26 -29.84 5.81
C ILE A 484 -9.33 -28.82 6.20
N ARG A 485 -10.54 -28.89 5.62
CA ARG A 485 -11.65 -27.99 5.98
C ARG A 485 -12.05 -28.13 7.44
N LYS A 486 -12.26 -29.35 7.92
CA LYS A 486 -12.62 -29.62 9.32
C LYS A 486 -11.54 -29.12 10.30
N HIS A 487 -10.27 -29.35 9.99
CA HIS A 487 -9.18 -28.86 10.84
C HIS A 487 -9.00 -27.35 10.76
N THR A 488 -9.32 -26.72 9.62
CA THR A 488 -9.34 -25.27 9.47
C THR A 488 -10.43 -24.64 10.33
N GLU A 489 -11.68 -25.12 10.22
CA GLU A 489 -12.80 -24.66 11.05
C GLU A 489 -12.48 -24.80 12.53
N SER A 490 -11.97 -25.97 12.94
CA SER A 490 -11.57 -26.22 14.31
C SER A 490 -10.38 -25.34 14.77
N ALA A 491 -9.44 -25.01 13.89
CA ALA A 491 -8.33 -24.09 14.20
C ALA A 491 -8.84 -22.66 14.40
N LEU A 492 -9.77 -22.22 13.56
CA LEU A 492 -10.37 -20.89 13.63
C LEU A 492 -11.24 -20.72 14.88
N GLU A 493 -12.03 -21.75 15.23
CA GLU A 493 -12.82 -21.77 16.46
C GLU A 493 -11.94 -21.66 17.71
N ASP A 494 -10.86 -22.44 17.78
CA ASP A 494 -9.93 -22.38 18.91
C ASP A 494 -9.24 -21.03 18.97
N TYR A 495 -8.80 -20.50 17.82
CA TYR A 495 -8.21 -19.18 17.74
C TYR A 495 -9.15 -18.09 18.26
N GLN A 496 -10.44 -18.16 17.93
CA GLN A 496 -11.46 -17.24 18.43
C GLN A 496 -11.73 -17.43 19.94
N LYS A 497 -11.73 -18.67 20.45
CA LYS A 497 -11.90 -18.95 21.89
C LYS A 497 -10.73 -18.42 22.72
N GLU A 498 -9.51 -18.62 22.23
CA GLU A 498 -8.28 -18.14 22.87
C GLU A 498 -8.17 -16.60 22.80
N ASN A 499 -8.71 -16.00 21.74
CA ASN A 499 -8.68 -14.55 21.52
C ASN A 499 -10.11 -13.97 21.53
N ARG A 500 -10.70 -13.84 22.72
CA ARG A 500 -12.11 -13.42 22.91
C ARG A 500 -12.51 -12.11 22.22
N ASN A 501 -11.54 -11.25 21.91
CA ASN A 501 -11.77 -9.95 21.27
C ASN A 501 -11.71 -10.04 19.73
N ILE A 502 -11.44 -11.21 19.16
CA ILE A 502 -11.43 -11.46 17.73
C ILE A 502 -12.77 -12.11 17.33
N LYS A 503 -13.44 -11.54 16.35
CA LYS A 503 -14.60 -12.11 15.67
C LYS A 503 -14.16 -12.72 14.34
N LEU A 504 -14.54 -13.97 14.12
CA LEU A 504 -14.37 -14.66 12.85
C LEU A 504 -15.62 -14.45 11.98
N GLU A 505 -15.42 -14.12 10.69
CA GLU A 505 -16.50 -14.08 9.71
C GLU A 505 -16.10 -14.85 8.45
N MET A 506 -16.84 -15.92 8.13
CA MET A 506 -16.63 -16.70 6.91
C MET A 506 -17.21 -15.95 5.71
N MET A 507 -16.46 -15.89 4.62
CA MET A 507 -16.84 -15.13 3.44
C MET A 507 -17.08 -16.06 2.24
N HIS A 508 -17.83 -15.56 1.27
CA HIS A 508 -17.98 -16.26 0.00
C HIS A 508 -16.63 -16.35 -0.73
N SER A 509 -16.29 -17.55 -1.17
CA SER A 509 -15.10 -17.83 -1.99
C SER A 509 -15.53 -18.18 -3.41
N THR A 510 -14.82 -17.65 -4.41
CA THR A 510 -15.05 -17.99 -5.83
C THR A 510 -14.52 -19.37 -6.19
N HIS A 511 -13.59 -19.92 -5.40
CA HIS A 511 -12.93 -21.19 -5.68
C HIS A 511 -13.21 -22.21 -4.58
N HIS A 512 -13.70 -23.40 -4.96
CA HIS A 512 -13.95 -24.52 -4.02
C HIS A 512 -12.71 -24.99 -3.24
N GLN A 513 -11.50 -24.69 -3.72
CA GLN A 513 -10.23 -24.97 -3.04
C GLN A 513 -9.80 -23.85 -2.10
N THR A 514 -10.52 -22.72 -2.07
CA THR A 514 -10.19 -21.57 -1.23
C THR A 514 -11.25 -21.38 -0.16
N ILE A 515 -10.79 -21.21 1.09
CA ILE A 515 -11.58 -20.81 2.24
C ILE A 515 -11.22 -19.35 2.51
N ARG A 516 -12.21 -18.46 2.37
CA ARG A 516 -12.03 -17.04 2.64
C ARG A 516 -12.70 -16.70 3.96
N PHE A 517 -11.97 -16.00 4.83
CA PHE A 517 -12.49 -15.54 6.11
C PHE A 517 -11.84 -14.21 6.50
N SER A 518 -12.50 -13.50 7.41
CA SER A 518 -11.94 -12.33 8.06
C SER A 518 -11.78 -12.56 9.55
N LEU A 519 -10.68 -12.01 10.09
CA LEU A 519 -10.42 -11.92 11.53
C LEU A 519 -10.58 -10.45 11.92
N ARG A 520 -11.60 -10.18 12.71
CA ARG A 520 -11.99 -8.84 13.15
C ARG A 520 -11.72 -8.67 14.63
N GLU A 521 -10.64 -8.00 15.00
CA GLU A 521 -10.43 -7.62 16.40
C GLU A 521 -11.28 -6.41 16.76
N SER A 522 -11.89 -6.41 17.94
CA SER A 522 -12.72 -5.31 18.42
C SER A 522 -12.67 -5.23 19.95
N GLY A 523 -12.32 -4.04 20.45
CA GLY A 523 -12.39 -3.65 21.87
C GLY A 523 -13.65 -2.82 22.20
N GLY A 524 -14.46 -2.51 21.20
CA GLY A 524 -15.61 -1.57 21.26
C GLY A 524 -16.64 -1.78 20.14
N ILE A 525 -17.36 -0.72 19.73
CA ILE A 525 -18.43 -0.81 18.70
C ILE A 525 -17.83 -1.03 17.29
N PHE A 526 -16.64 -0.46 17.04
CA PHE A 526 -15.91 -0.60 15.79
C PHE A 526 -14.82 -1.68 15.89
N ALA A 527 -14.30 -2.10 14.73
CA ALA A 527 -13.23 -3.09 14.64
C ALA A 527 -11.85 -2.43 14.73
N ASP A 528 -11.08 -2.79 15.75
CA ASP A 528 -9.66 -2.49 15.97
C ASP A 528 -8.77 -2.89 14.81
N LYS A 529 -9.12 -4.00 14.15
CA LYS A 529 -8.36 -4.57 13.04
C LYS A 529 -9.26 -5.50 12.26
N VAL A 530 -9.24 -5.39 10.92
CA VAL A 530 -9.88 -6.36 10.04
C VAL A 530 -8.83 -6.92 9.10
N VAL A 531 -8.67 -8.25 9.12
CA VAL A 531 -7.71 -8.95 8.27
C VAL A 531 -8.46 -9.95 7.42
N TYR A 532 -8.31 -9.85 6.10
CA TYR A 532 -8.84 -10.82 5.16
C TYR A 532 -7.77 -11.85 4.83
N ILE A 533 -8.10 -13.14 4.98
CA ILE A 533 -7.19 -14.25 4.67
C ILE A 533 -7.86 -15.17 3.65
N ASN A 534 -7.12 -15.49 2.59
CA ASN A 534 -7.46 -16.49 1.60
C ASN A 534 -6.63 -17.75 1.86
N LEU A 535 -7.23 -18.77 2.45
CA LEU A 535 -6.58 -20.07 2.62
C LEU A 535 -6.86 -20.92 1.38
N THR A 536 -5.84 -21.18 0.57
CA THR A 536 -5.96 -21.96 -0.66
C THR A 536 -5.33 -23.34 -0.45
N ILE A 537 -6.13 -24.38 -0.67
CA ILE A 537 -5.74 -25.78 -0.52
C ILE A 537 -5.11 -26.27 -1.82
N ALA A 538 -3.83 -26.63 -1.75
CA ALA A 538 -3.03 -27.16 -2.85
C ALA A 538 -2.84 -28.67 -2.70
N ASN A 539 -3.77 -29.45 -3.23
CA ASN A 539 -3.74 -30.90 -3.09
C ASN A 539 -2.73 -31.58 -4.03
N LEU A 540 -1.68 -32.14 -3.43
CA LEU A 540 -0.62 -32.90 -4.07
C LEU A 540 -1.08 -34.33 -4.38
N ARG A 541 -0.66 -34.86 -5.54
CA ARG A 541 -1.05 -36.19 -6.02
C ARG A 541 -0.14 -37.27 -5.45
N THR A 542 -0.70 -38.24 -4.75
CA THR A 542 0.02 -39.38 -4.18
C THR A 542 0.33 -40.48 -5.21
N LYS A 543 -0.49 -40.65 -6.26
CA LYS A 543 -0.25 -41.53 -7.43
C LYS A 543 -0.82 -40.90 -8.69
N ASP A 544 -0.18 -41.10 -9.85
CA ASP A 544 -0.84 -40.78 -11.12
C ASP A 544 -2.00 -41.77 -11.26
N LYS A 545 -3.22 -41.25 -11.34
CA LYS A 545 -4.35 -42.06 -11.79
C LYS A 545 -4.06 -42.38 -13.25
N ASN A 546 -3.52 -43.58 -13.50
CA ASN A 546 -3.73 -44.24 -14.78
C ASN A 546 -5.20 -44.60 -14.90
#